data_AF-A0A379FGI1-F1
#
_entry.id   AF-A0A379FGI1-F1
#
_cell.length_a   1.000
_cell.length_b   1.000
_cell.length_c   1.000
_cell.angle_alpha   90.00
_cell.angle_beta   90.00
_cell.angle_gamma   90.00
#
_symmetry.space_group_name_H-M   'P 1'
#
loop_
_entity.id
_entity.type
_entity.pdbx_description
1 polymer ?
#
loop_
_entity_poly.entity_id
_entity_poly.type
_entity_poly.pdbx_seq_one_letter_code
_entity_poly.pdbx_strand_id
1 'polypeptide(L)'
;MTKLLTDNKIPSQKSSLLDEIIERTEPQPLSGEPSMLPSIQLAKIVSNSNEGISITFNDNEQPILALSLAPITESDVGKICAIQFINGNQNNPLIVGMIYSNNYLDKLSKQIINNATLSCVEQDQLHIQASESITLQCGESSLTMTADGFVQIRALYIDNYALATNRIKGASVQVN
;
A
#
# COMPACT_ATOMS: atom_id res chain seq x y z
N MET A 1 -39.42 75.84 -43.88
CA MET A 1 -39.83 74.90 -42.81
C MET A 1 -40.39 73.66 -43.50
N THR A 2 -39.52 72.73 -43.91
CA THR A 2 -39.91 71.51 -44.65
C THR A 2 -38.78 70.48 -44.55
N LYS A 3 -39.13 69.24 -44.15
CA LYS A 3 -38.26 68.05 -44.18
C LYS A 3 -37.83 67.75 -45.61
N LEU A 4 -36.63 67.16 -45.78
CA LEU A 4 -36.35 66.14 -46.80
C LEU A 4 -35.17 65.26 -46.34
N LEU A 5 -35.36 63.95 -46.52
CA LEU A 5 -34.39 62.89 -46.26
C LEU A 5 -33.23 62.94 -47.28
N THR A 6 -32.10 62.36 -46.92
CA THR A 6 -31.26 61.66 -47.91
C THR A 6 -30.46 60.55 -47.23
N ASP A 7 -30.60 59.36 -47.82
CA ASP A 7 -29.92 58.11 -47.55
C ASP A 7 -28.40 58.24 -47.70
N ASN A 8 -27.66 57.42 -46.93
CA ASN A 8 -26.41 56.86 -47.42
C ASN A 8 -26.28 55.40 -46.97
N LYS A 9 -26.68 54.49 -47.87
CA LYS A 9 -26.39 53.05 -47.80
C LYS A 9 -24.90 52.82 -48.06
N ILE A 10 -24.26 52.02 -47.20
CA ILE A 10 -23.14 51.15 -47.58
C ILE A 10 -23.39 49.77 -46.94
N PRO A 11 -23.48 48.68 -47.73
CA PRO A 11 -23.56 47.32 -47.21
C PRO A 11 -22.15 46.74 -47.05
N SER A 12 -21.87 46.04 -45.95
CA SER A 12 -20.69 45.15 -45.88
C SER A 12 -20.90 44.00 -44.88
N GLN A 13 -21.82 43.12 -45.27
CA GLN A 13 -21.62 41.67 -45.38
C GLN A 13 -20.26 41.16 -44.87
N LYS A 14 -20.15 40.81 -43.59
CA LYS A 14 -18.99 40.08 -43.03
C LYS A 14 -19.36 39.02 -41.99
N SER A 15 -20.62 38.61 -41.93
CA SER A 15 -21.07 37.58 -40.98
C SER A 15 -21.24 36.19 -41.59
N SER A 16 -21.24 36.01 -42.92
CA SER A 16 -21.66 34.71 -43.48
C SER A 16 -20.55 33.66 -43.62
N LEU A 17 -19.27 34.01 -43.55
CA LEU A 17 -18.18 33.04 -43.76
C LEU A 17 -17.80 32.24 -42.50
N LEU A 18 -18.03 32.81 -41.31
CA LEU A 18 -17.77 32.08 -40.06
C LEU A 18 -18.91 31.13 -39.73
N ASP A 19 -20.15 31.57 -39.97
CA ASP A 19 -21.34 30.75 -39.75
C ASP A 19 -21.37 29.53 -40.69
N GLU A 20 -20.91 29.68 -41.94
CA GLU A 20 -20.86 28.59 -42.92
C GLU A 20 -19.76 27.54 -42.61
N ILE A 21 -18.68 27.92 -41.92
CA ILE A 21 -17.64 26.98 -41.46
C ILE A 21 -18.12 26.19 -40.24
N ILE A 22 -18.91 26.82 -39.36
CA ILE A 22 -19.51 26.17 -38.20
C ILE A 22 -20.59 25.18 -38.64
N GLU A 23 -21.43 25.53 -39.63
CA GLU A 23 -22.49 24.65 -40.14
C GLU A 23 -21.98 23.47 -40.98
N ARG A 24 -20.85 23.60 -41.68
CA ARG A 24 -20.24 22.50 -42.47
C ARG A 24 -19.35 21.57 -41.66
N THR A 25 -19.04 21.92 -40.42
CA THR A 25 -18.31 21.00 -39.53
C THR A 25 -19.34 20.19 -38.76
N GLU A 26 -19.88 19.14 -39.37
CA GLU A 26 -20.48 18.08 -38.58
C GLU A 26 -19.40 17.60 -37.61
N PRO A 27 -19.62 17.66 -36.28
CA PRO A 27 -18.69 17.08 -35.33
C PRO A 27 -18.68 15.59 -35.61
N GLN A 28 -17.68 15.13 -36.36
CA GLN A 28 -17.39 13.71 -36.45
C GLN A 28 -17.26 13.24 -35.00
N PRO A 29 -18.10 12.29 -34.54
CA PRO A 29 -17.82 11.65 -33.27
C PRO A 29 -16.40 11.12 -33.41
N LEU A 30 -15.52 11.51 -32.49
CA LEU A 30 -14.19 10.94 -32.36
C LEU A 30 -14.39 9.42 -32.26
N SER A 31 -14.29 8.74 -33.39
CA SER A 31 -14.40 7.28 -33.51
C SER A 31 -13.03 6.70 -33.18
N GLY A 32 -12.56 7.06 -32.00
CA GLY A 32 -11.75 6.18 -31.18
C GLY A 32 -12.61 5.92 -29.97
N GLU A 33 -13.42 4.86 -29.99
CA GLU A 33 -13.70 4.23 -28.70
C GLU A 33 -12.32 4.00 -28.08
N PRO A 34 -12.01 4.55 -26.89
CA PRO A 34 -10.79 4.17 -26.21
C PRO A 34 -10.89 2.66 -26.11
N SER A 35 -10.02 1.93 -26.81
CA SER A 35 -9.97 0.48 -26.67
C SER A 35 -9.87 0.25 -25.17
N MET A 36 -10.95 -0.25 -24.56
CA MET A 36 -11.03 -0.40 -23.12
C MET A 36 -9.92 -1.38 -22.78
N LEU A 37 -8.77 -0.85 -22.36
CA LEU A 37 -7.69 -1.66 -21.88
C LEU A 37 -8.28 -2.48 -20.72
N PRO A 38 -7.98 -3.78 -20.62
CA PRO A 38 -8.47 -4.60 -19.53
C PRO A 38 -8.10 -3.90 -18.22
N SER A 39 -9.11 -3.40 -17.51
CA SER A 39 -8.89 -2.66 -16.27
C SER A 39 -8.62 -3.64 -15.15
N ILE A 40 -7.65 -3.29 -14.32
CA ILE A 40 -7.43 -4.01 -13.06
C ILE A 40 -8.44 -3.49 -12.04
N GLN A 41 -9.04 -4.41 -11.28
CA GLN A 41 -9.95 -4.03 -10.18
C GLN A 41 -9.29 -4.33 -8.83
N LEU A 42 -9.70 -3.58 -7.81
CA LEU A 42 -9.27 -3.81 -6.44
C LEU A 42 -10.31 -4.65 -5.71
N ALA A 43 -9.81 -5.58 -4.90
CA ALA A 43 -10.64 -6.43 -4.06
C ALA A 43 -10.03 -6.54 -2.66
N LYS A 44 -10.86 -6.89 -1.68
CA LYS A 44 -10.44 -7.20 -0.32
C LYS A 44 -10.50 -8.70 -0.12
N ILE A 45 -9.45 -9.29 0.45
CA ILE A 45 -9.44 -10.70 0.84
C ILE A 45 -10.30 -10.85 2.09
N VAL A 46 -11.31 -11.73 2.04
CA VAL A 46 -12.25 -11.96 3.15
C VAL A 46 -11.90 -13.22 3.92
N SER A 47 -11.49 -14.28 3.23
CA SER A 47 -11.12 -15.53 3.87
C SER A 47 -10.12 -16.32 3.04
N ASN A 48 -9.35 -17.16 3.72
CA ASN A 48 -8.51 -18.20 3.14
C ASN A 48 -8.80 -19.48 3.92
N SER A 49 -9.50 -20.43 3.29
CA SER A 49 -9.93 -21.68 3.94
C SER A 49 -9.61 -22.87 3.04
N ASN A 50 -9.95 -24.08 3.49
CA ASN A 50 -9.83 -25.30 2.67
C ASN A 50 -10.70 -25.26 1.39
N GLU A 51 -11.69 -24.37 1.33
CA GLU A 51 -12.57 -24.18 0.17
C GLU A 51 -11.98 -23.20 -0.86
N GLY A 52 -10.88 -22.52 -0.51
CA GLY A 52 -10.18 -21.56 -1.36
C GLY A 52 -10.11 -20.16 -0.76
N ILE A 53 -9.77 -19.20 -1.61
CA ILE A 53 -9.61 -17.79 -1.25
C ILE A 53 -10.87 -17.05 -1.68
N SER A 54 -11.51 -16.34 -0.75
CA SER A 54 -12.70 -15.53 -1.05
C SER A 54 -12.38 -14.04 -0.98
N ILE A 55 -12.93 -13.29 -1.92
CA ILE A 55 -12.72 -11.84 -2.04
C ILE A 55 -14.05 -11.09 -2.17
N THR A 56 -14.04 -9.81 -1.84
CA THR A 56 -15.11 -8.86 -2.17
C THR A 56 -14.55 -7.71 -2.99
N PHE A 57 -15.29 -7.26 -4.01
CA PHE A 57 -14.90 -6.15 -4.89
C PHE A 57 -16.14 -5.32 -5.26
N ASN A 58 -15.96 -4.06 -5.65
CA ASN A 58 -17.04 -3.11 -5.99
C ASN A 58 -18.14 -2.99 -4.92
N ASP A 59 -17.75 -2.94 -3.64
CA ASP A 59 -18.67 -2.89 -2.48
C ASP A 59 -19.72 -4.01 -2.44
N ASN A 60 -19.49 -5.11 -3.17
CA ASN A 60 -20.34 -6.27 -3.12
C ASN A 60 -20.20 -6.95 -1.75
N GLU A 61 -21.32 -7.12 -1.05
CA GLU A 61 -21.32 -7.74 0.29
C GLU A 61 -21.09 -9.24 0.24
N GLN A 62 -21.35 -9.90 -0.91
CA GLN A 62 -21.18 -11.34 -1.05
C GLN A 62 -19.75 -11.70 -1.50
N PRO A 63 -19.00 -12.49 -0.70
CA PRO A 63 -17.69 -12.97 -1.09
C PRO A 63 -17.77 -13.95 -2.26
N ILE A 64 -16.86 -13.82 -3.22
CA ILE A 64 -16.72 -14.73 -4.37
C ILE A 64 -15.37 -15.42 -4.29
N LEU A 65 -15.32 -16.70 -4.66
CA LEU A 65 -14.07 -17.46 -4.74
C LEU A 65 -13.18 -16.91 -5.86
N ALA A 66 -11.90 -16.77 -5.54
CA ALA A 66 -10.87 -16.30 -6.46
C ALA A 66 -9.73 -17.31 -6.58
N LEU A 67 -9.17 -17.38 -7.78
CA LEU A 67 -7.88 -18.03 -8.00
C LEU A 67 -6.76 -17.05 -7.66
N SER A 68 -5.56 -17.56 -7.39
CA SER A 68 -4.40 -16.72 -7.09
C SER A 68 -3.17 -17.18 -7.85
N LEU A 69 -2.40 -16.22 -8.38
CA LEU A 69 -1.09 -16.46 -8.97
C LEU A 69 0.04 -16.60 -7.92
N ALA A 70 -0.24 -16.25 -6.66
CA ALA A 70 0.71 -16.33 -5.55
C ALA A 70 0.08 -17.02 -4.33
N PRO A 71 0.88 -17.65 -3.45
CA PRO A 71 0.39 -18.17 -2.18
C PRO A 71 -0.25 -17.04 -1.35
N ILE A 72 -1.46 -17.27 -0.88
CA ILE A 72 -2.15 -16.39 0.06
C ILE A 72 -2.14 -17.08 1.43
N THR A 73 -1.78 -16.32 2.47
CA THR A 73 -1.73 -16.79 3.85
C THR A 73 -2.87 -16.20 4.67
N GLU A 74 -3.13 -16.73 5.87
CA GLU A 74 -4.11 -16.14 6.78
C GLU A 74 -3.78 -14.68 7.13
N SER A 75 -2.49 -14.32 7.15
CA SER A 75 -2.04 -12.95 7.42
C SER A 75 -2.45 -11.95 6.33
N ASP A 76 -2.89 -12.43 5.16
CA ASP A 76 -3.32 -11.59 4.04
C ASP A 76 -4.81 -11.27 4.08
N VAL A 77 -5.58 -11.93 4.96
CA VAL A 77 -7.00 -11.65 5.15
C VAL A 77 -7.18 -10.19 5.61
N GLY A 78 -8.11 -9.51 4.96
CA GLY A 78 -8.40 -8.09 5.17
C GLY A 78 -7.52 -7.12 4.39
N LYS A 79 -6.45 -7.60 3.72
CA LYS A 79 -5.62 -6.77 2.83
C LYS A 79 -6.32 -6.55 1.47
N ILE A 80 -5.87 -5.51 0.78
CA ILE A 80 -6.32 -5.19 -0.58
C ILE A 80 -5.42 -5.90 -1.59
N CYS A 81 -6.03 -6.52 -2.58
CA CYS A 81 -5.37 -7.16 -3.70
C CYS A 81 -5.88 -6.61 -5.03
N ALA A 82 -5.06 -6.79 -6.06
CA ALA A 82 -5.40 -6.47 -7.44
C ALA A 82 -5.89 -7.72 -8.15
N ILE A 83 -7.04 -7.62 -8.80
CA ILE A 83 -7.71 -8.73 -9.47
C ILE A 83 -7.93 -8.44 -10.96
N GLN A 84 -7.95 -9.51 -11.74
CA GLN A 84 -8.39 -9.54 -13.14
C GLN A 84 -9.45 -10.64 -13.28
N PHE A 85 -10.29 -10.56 -14.30
CA PHE A 85 -11.31 -11.58 -14.57
C PHE A 85 -10.87 -12.50 -15.70
N ILE A 86 -10.88 -13.81 -15.43
CA ILE A 86 -10.53 -14.81 -16.44
C ILE A 86 -11.60 -14.75 -17.54
N ASN A 87 -11.16 -14.51 -18.79
CA ASN A 87 -12.03 -14.32 -19.96
C ASN A 87 -13.09 -13.21 -19.79
N GLY A 88 -12.83 -12.21 -18.93
CA GLY A 88 -13.78 -11.13 -18.66
C GLY A 88 -15.00 -11.52 -17.83
N ASN A 89 -15.02 -12.73 -17.23
CA ASN A 89 -16.12 -13.19 -16.40
C ASN A 89 -15.97 -12.72 -14.94
N GLN A 90 -16.87 -11.84 -14.49
CA GLN A 90 -16.86 -11.29 -13.12
C GLN A 90 -17.01 -12.35 -12.01
N ASN A 91 -17.56 -13.52 -12.33
CA ASN A 91 -17.70 -14.64 -11.40
C ASN A 91 -16.42 -15.50 -11.29
N ASN A 92 -15.38 -15.20 -12.08
CA ASN A 92 -14.11 -15.94 -12.05
C ASN A 92 -12.92 -14.98 -11.88
N PRO A 93 -12.78 -14.34 -10.70
CA PRO A 93 -11.67 -13.46 -10.42
C PRO A 93 -10.35 -14.23 -10.21
N LEU A 94 -9.26 -13.62 -10.67
CA LEU A 94 -7.88 -14.04 -10.50
C LEU A 94 -7.11 -12.94 -9.78
N ILE A 95 -6.57 -13.27 -8.61
CA ILE A 95 -5.65 -12.42 -7.86
C ILE A 95 -4.31 -12.40 -8.61
N VAL A 96 -3.95 -11.21 -9.09
CA VAL A 96 -2.73 -10.99 -9.87
C VAL A 96 -1.59 -10.52 -8.96
N GLY A 97 -1.91 -9.82 -7.87
CA GLY A 97 -0.92 -9.36 -6.90
C GLY A 97 -1.54 -8.69 -5.68
N MET A 98 -0.72 -8.53 -4.64
CA MET A 98 -1.10 -7.80 -3.43
C MET A 98 -0.79 -6.31 -3.60
N ILE A 99 -1.70 -5.44 -3.17
CA ILE A 99 -1.41 -4.02 -3.10
C ILE A 99 -0.65 -3.76 -1.80
N TYR A 100 0.61 -3.36 -1.93
CA TYR A 100 1.38 -2.88 -0.79
C TYR A 100 0.93 -1.45 -0.46
N SER A 101 -0.09 -1.30 0.37
CA SER A 101 -0.38 -0.01 0.98
C SER A 101 0.72 0.27 2.01
N ASN A 102 1.64 1.17 1.67
CA ASN A 102 2.59 1.73 2.64
C ASN A 102 1.88 2.72 3.56
N ASN A 103 0.73 2.32 4.12
CA ASN A 103 -0.01 3.08 5.09
C ASN A 103 0.81 3.07 6.38
N TYR A 104 1.62 4.10 6.58
CA TYR A 104 2.35 4.37 7.81
C TYR A 104 1.44 4.26 9.06
N LEU A 105 0.15 4.58 8.89
CA LEU A 105 -0.88 4.45 9.92
C LEU A 105 -1.41 3.01 10.13
N ASP A 106 -1.38 2.13 9.12
CA ASP A 106 -1.79 0.72 9.28
C ASP A 106 -0.64 -0.14 9.87
N LYS A 107 0.61 0.35 9.78
CA LYS A 107 1.72 -0.16 10.59
C LYS A 107 1.52 0.17 12.07
N LEU A 108 1.00 1.35 12.42
CA LEU A 108 0.65 1.68 13.81
C LEU A 108 -0.52 0.83 14.36
N SER A 109 -1.48 0.44 13.52
CA SER A 109 -2.64 -0.38 13.95
C SER A 109 -2.33 -1.88 14.02
N LYS A 110 -1.44 -2.40 13.18
CA LYS A 110 -1.04 -3.83 13.14
C LYS A 110 0.31 -4.15 13.78
N GLN A 111 1.08 -3.15 14.23
CA GLN A 111 2.25 -3.33 15.10
C GLN A 111 1.94 -3.11 16.58
N ILE A 112 0.73 -3.44 17.03
CA ILE A 112 0.58 -3.99 18.38
C ILE A 112 0.93 -5.48 18.29
N ILE A 113 2.14 -5.78 17.80
CA ILE A 113 2.87 -6.99 18.19
C ILE A 113 3.60 -6.52 19.44
N ASN A 114 2.95 -6.67 20.59
CA ASN A 114 3.49 -6.54 21.94
C ASN A 114 4.78 -5.71 22.06
N ASN A 115 4.62 -4.40 22.19
CA ASN A 115 5.62 -3.48 22.73
C ASN A 115 7.04 -3.59 22.15
N ALA A 116 7.22 -3.85 20.85
CA ALA A 116 8.55 -3.78 20.23
C ALA A 116 8.52 -2.78 19.07
N THR A 117 8.98 -1.56 19.32
CA THR A 117 9.15 -0.56 18.26
C THR A 117 10.52 -0.76 17.62
N LEU A 118 10.52 -1.21 16.37
CA LEU A 118 11.70 -1.21 15.50
C LEU A 118 11.71 0.10 14.72
N SER A 119 12.38 1.11 15.24
CA SER A 119 12.58 2.37 14.54
C SER A 119 13.86 2.26 13.73
N CYS A 120 13.72 1.97 12.44
CA CYS A 120 14.82 2.01 11.49
C CYS A 120 14.81 3.38 10.81
N VAL A 121 15.23 4.44 11.51
CA VAL A 121 15.23 5.80 10.95
C VAL A 121 16.39 6.62 11.53
N GLU A 122 17.24 7.03 10.58
CA GLU A 122 18.37 7.96 10.66
C GLU A 122 19.74 7.41 11.14
N GLN A 123 20.74 7.52 10.26
CA GLN A 123 22.18 7.39 10.54
C GLN A 123 22.75 5.97 10.83
N ASP A 124 22.28 4.93 10.13
CA ASP A 124 22.87 3.57 10.20
C ASP A 124 22.77 2.90 11.60
N GLN A 125 21.84 3.38 12.45
CA GLN A 125 21.59 2.84 13.78
C GLN A 125 20.22 2.17 13.88
N LEU A 126 20.19 0.97 14.46
CA LEU A 126 18.97 0.22 14.75
C LEU A 126 18.57 0.40 16.22
N HIS A 127 17.41 1.01 16.46
CA HIS A 127 16.84 1.16 17.81
C HIS A 127 15.72 0.14 18.04
N ILE A 128 15.90 -0.71 19.05
CA ILE A 128 14.90 -1.68 19.53
C ILE A 128 14.46 -1.25 20.93
N GLN A 129 13.18 -0.88 21.07
CA GLN A 129 12.61 -0.46 22.36
C GLN A 129 11.41 -1.32 22.75
N ALA A 130 11.35 -1.71 24.02
CA ALA A 130 10.20 -2.36 24.62
C ALA A 130 9.85 -1.83 26.01
N SER A 131 8.57 -1.90 26.37
CA SER A 131 8.06 -1.37 27.64
C SER A 131 8.33 -2.26 28.84
N GLU A 132 8.54 -3.57 28.63
CA GLU A 132 8.66 -4.57 29.71
C GLU A 132 9.94 -5.40 29.60
N SER A 133 10.16 -6.06 28.46
CA SER A 133 11.38 -6.85 28.24
C SER A 133 11.73 -7.00 26.75
N ILE A 134 13.01 -7.26 26.47
CA ILE A 134 13.54 -7.60 25.14
C ILE A 134 14.32 -8.89 25.30
N THR A 135 14.01 -9.92 24.51
CA THR A 135 14.76 -11.19 24.48
C THR A 135 15.18 -11.53 23.06
N LEU A 136 16.48 -11.73 22.85
CA LEU A 136 17.07 -12.29 21.63
C LEU A 136 17.40 -13.76 21.90
N GLN A 137 16.69 -14.69 21.24
CA GLN A 137 16.82 -16.12 21.48
C GLN A 137 17.28 -16.87 20.21
N CYS A 138 18.24 -17.78 20.38
CA CYS A 138 18.63 -18.74 19.35
C CYS A 138 18.87 -20.11 20.00
N GLY A 139 17.98 -21.07 19.74
CA GLY A 139 18.04 -22.39 20.38
C GLY A 139 17.89 -22.28 21.89
N GLU A 140 18.91 -22.73 22.65
CA GLU A 140 19.00 -22.64 24.11
C GLU A 140 19.68 -21.35 24.62
N SER A 141 20.18 -20.50 23.71
CA SER A 141 20.91 -19.28 24.08
C SER A 141 20.02 -18.04 24.05
N SER A 142 20.10 -17.21 25.11
CA SER A 142 19.30 -15.99 25.31
C SER A 142 20.16 -14.79 25.64
N LEU A 143 19.78 -13.62 25.15
CA LEU A 143 20.10 -12.32 25.74
C LEU A 143 18.78 -11.63 26.11
N THR A 144 18.54 -11.40 27.38
CA THR A 144 17.30 -10.78 27.90
C THR A 144 17.60 -9.51 28.67
N MET A 145 16.83 -8.46 28.40
CA MET A 145 16.84 -7.18 29.10
C MET A 145 15.43 -6.87 29.62
N THR A 146 15.29 -6.40 30.85
CA THR A 146 14.01 -6.08 31.48
C THR A 146 13.91 -4.61 31.88
N ALA A 147 12.69 -4.11 32.07
CA ALA A 147 12.42 -2.69 32.35
C ALA A 147 13.00 -2.18 33.70
N ASP A 148 13.30 -3.08 34.62
CA ASP A 148 14.00 -2.79 35.89
C ASP A 148 15.53 -2.64 35.71
N GLY A 149 16.04 -2.81 34.48
CA GLY A 149 17.45 -2.67 34.14
C GLY A 149 18.27 -3.95 34.31
N PHE A 150 17.64 -5.10 34.58
CA PHE A 150 18.35 -6.37 34.64
C PHE A 150 18.68 -6.89 33.23
N VAL A 151 19.90 -7.38 33.06
CA VAL A 151 20.40 -7.95 31.79
C VAL A 151 20.97 -9.34 32.05
N GLN A 152 20.46 -10.34 31.34
CA GLN A 152 20.86 -11.73 31.45
C GLN A 152 21.39 -12.27 30.12
N ILE A 153 22.57 -12.88 30.17
CA ILE A 153 23.15 -13.65 29.06
C ILE A 153 23.15 -15.12 29.47
N ARG A 154 22.42 -15.96 28.72
CA ARG A 154 22.37 -17.41 28.91
C ARG A 154 22.91 -18.08 27.66
N ALA A 155 23.95 -18.89 27.81
CA ALA A 155 24.53 -19.67 26.73
C ALA A 155 25.35 -20.83 27.32
N LEU A 156 25.66 -21.84 26.49
CA LEU A 156 26.61 -22.89 26.86
C LEU A 156 28.05 -22.35 26.94
N TYR A 157 28.41 -21.44 26.03
CA TYR A 157 29.70 -20.75 25.98
C TYR A 157 29.48 -19.28 25.62
N ILE A 158 30.28 -18.39 26.21
CA ILE A 158 30.34 -16.97 25.86
C ILE A 158 31.78 -16.67 25.45
N ASP A 159 31.98 -16.29 24.19
CA ASP A 159 33.27 -15.78 23.71
C ASP A 159 33.22 -14.25 23.66
N ASN A 160 34.01 -13.60 24.50
CA ASN A 160 34.07 -12.15 24.62
C ASN A 160 35.45 -11.65 24.20
N TYR A 161 35.52 -11.01 23.04
CA TYR A 161 36.75 -10.52 22.45
C TYR A 161 36.74 -8.99 22.33
N ALA A 162 37.83 -8.34 22.74
CA ALA A 162 38.05 -6.91 22.57
C ALA A 162 39.46 -6.65 22.02
N LEU A 163 39.57 -5.80 21.00
CA LEU A 163 40.86 -5.36 20.43
C LEU A 163 41.66 -4.44 21.37
N ALA A 164 40.96 -3.83 22.32
CA ALA A 164 41.54 -2.98 23.35
C ALA A 164 41.05 -3.47 24.73
N THR A 165 40.83 -2.56 25.66
CA THR A 165 40.45 -2.91 27.03
C THR A 165 38.99 -3.33 27.12
N ASN A 166 38.72 -4.53 27.65
CA ASN A 166 37.38 -4.93 28.11
C ASN A 166 37.20 -4.50 29.58
N ARG A 167 36.29 -3.55 29.84
CA ARG A 167 36.14 -2.94 31.17
C ARG A 167 34.82 -3.34 31.81
N ILE A 168 34.90 -4.15 32.86
CA ILE A 168 33.76 -4.51 33.71
C ILE A 168 33.79 -3.62 34.96
N LYS A 169 32.65 -3.01 35.30
CA LYS A 169 32.48 -2.16 36.50
C LYS A 169 31.30 -2.66 37.31
N GLY A 170 31.49 -2.76 38.63
CA GLY A 170 30.43 -3.14 39.57
C GLY A 170 30.95 -3.06 41.01
N ALA A 171 30.04 -2.94 41.98
CA ALA A 171 30.40 -3.01 43.40
C ALA A 171 30.95 -4.39 43.79
N SER A 172 30.51 -5.44 43.09
CA SER A 172 31.04 -6.79 43.15
C SER A 172 31.11 -7.37 41.74
N VAL A 173 32.21 -8.03 41.42
CA VAL A 173 32.41 -8.77 40.17
C VAL A 173 32.96 -10.14 40.55
N GLN A 174 32.20 -11.19 40.25
CA GLN A 174 32.62 -12.56 40.47
C GLN A 174 32.91 -13.21 39.13
N VAL A 175 34.15 -13.64 38.95
CA VAL A 175 34.61 -14.44 37.81
C VAL A 175 35.10 -15.75 38.38
N ASN A 176 34.60 -16.87 37.85
CA ASN A 176 34.98 -18.22 38.27
C ASN A 176 35.49 -19.00 37.05
#